data_AF-A0A395YLC2-F1
#
_entry.id   AF-A0A395YLC2-F1
#
_cell.length_a   1.000
_cell.length_b   1.000
_cell.length_c   1.000
_cell.angle_alpha   90.00
_cell.angle_beta   90.00
_cell.angle_gamma   90.00
#
_symmetry.space_group_name_H-M   'P 1'
#
loop_
_entity.id
_entity.type
_entity.pdbx_description
1 polymer ?
#
loop_
_entity_poly.entity_id
_entity_poly.type
_entity_poly.pdbx_seq_one_letter_code
_entity_poly.pdbx_strand_id
1 'polypeptide(L)'
;MGICVNHDYRQFESFWEGRPDFDVKDLKTKGRTAFESAKACAEKFVPLVGKQGFLAWDINEQVGMCRKMYACGLLSEEGFKELTVPLARNAFRRFQSWEEYAVSCLCGAAYFGFRNHDNEDSQWEFYQLNKGIVDHLLSENGAWSRNKFKPL
;
A
#
# COMPACT_ATOMS: atom_id res chain seq x y z
N MET A 1 7.67 11.03 -9.99
CA MET A 1 7.19 10.70 -8.64
C MET A 1 6.64 9.28 -8.70
N GLY A 2 7.04 8.40 -7.79
CA GLY A 2 6.74 6.96 -7.87
C GLY A 2 5.37 6.64 -7.27
N ILE A 3 4.63 5.74 -7.91
CA ILE A 3 3.30 5.27 -7.45
C ILE A 3 3.43 4.28 -6.29
N CYS A 4 4.55 3.55 -6.26
CA CYS A 4 4.88 2.58 -5.21
C CYS A 4 5.53 3.28 -4.02
N VAL A 5 5.05 2.95 -2.81
CA VAL A 5 5.43 3.59 -1.54
C VAL A 5 5.90 2.59 -0.49
N ASN A 6 5.79 1.28 -0.72
CA ASN A 6 6.27 0.30 0.25
C ASN A 6 7.80 0.35 0.44
N HIS A 7 8.54 0.80 -0.58
CA HIS A 7 9.98 1.04 -0.44
C HIS A 7 10.30 2.05 0.67
N ASP A 8 9.50 3.12 0.81
CA ASP A 8 9.68 4.11 1.86
C ASP A 8 9.44 3.46 3.24
N TYR A 9 8.36 2.67 3.37
CA TYR A 9 8.08 1.91 4.60
C TYR A 9 9.27 1.03 5.01
N ARG A 10 9.86 0.29 4.06
CA ARG A 10 11.05 -0.54 4.31
C ARG A 10 12.26 0.27 4.77
N GLN A 11 12.48 1.43 4.16
CA GLN A 11 13.56 2.30 4.58
C GLN A 11 13.33 2.83 6.00
N PHE A 12 12.10 3.19 6.34
CA PHE A 12 11.75 3.69 7.68
C PHE A 12 11.86 2.65 8.78
N GLU A 13 11.67 1.35 8.48
CA GLU A 13 11.87 0.26 9.44
C GLU A 13 13.25 0.34 10.11
N SER A 14 14.31 0.62 9.34
CA SER A 14 15.67 0.78 9.86
C SER A 14 15.77 1.88 10.94
N PHE A 15 15.02 2.97 10.78
CA PHE A 15 15.01 4.09 11.72
C PHE A 15 14.17 3.80 12.96
N TRP A 16 13.01 3.17 12.82
CA TRP A 16 12.17 2.78 13.96
C TRP A 16 12.85 1.73 14.84
N GLU A 17 13.67 0.86 14.23
CA GLU A 17 14.44 -0.16 14.95
C GLU A 17 15.77 0.36 15.53
N GLY A 18 16.07 1.65 15.38
CA GLY A 18 17.31 2.27 15.88
C GLY A 18 18.58 1.83 15.13
N ARG A 19 18.43 1.30 13.92
CA ARG A 19 19.53 0.84 13.05
C ARG A 19 19.43 1.51 11.67
N PRO A 20 19.53 2.84 11.60
CA PRO A 20 19.24 3.59 10.37
C PRO A 20 20.21 3.24 9.24
N ASP A 21 19.68 3.10 8.02
CA ASP A 21 20.48 2.77 6.82
C ASP A 21 21.39 3.93 6.37
N PHE A 22 21.14 5.15 6.85
CA PHE A 22 21.94 6.36 6.58
C PHE A 22 21.73 7.42 7.67
N ASP A 23 22.63 8.41 7.78
CA ASP A 23 22.42 9.54 8.70
C ASP A 23 21.48 10.58 8.06
N VAL A 24 20.34 10.84 8.69
CA VAL A 24 19.39 11.90 8.27
C VAL A 24 20.07 13.28 8.18
N LYS A 25 21.18 13.48 8.91
CA LYS A 25 21.98 14.70 8.84
C LYS A 25 22.68 14.90 7.50
N ASP A 26 22.91 13.84 6.74
CA ASP A 26 23.52 13.89 5.41
C ASP A 26 22.55 14.44 4.35
N LEU A 27 21.24 14.44 4.65
CA LEU A 27 20.24 15.05 3.79
C LEU A 27 20.29 16.58 3.87
N LYS A 28 20.11 17.23 2.71
CA LYS A 28 19.82 18.67 2.62
C LYS A 28 18.55 19.00 3.41
N THR A 29 18.42 20.21 3.94
CA THR A 29 17.30 20.64 4.79
C THR A 29 15.93 20.23 4.25
N LYS A 30 15.64 20.50 2.97
CA LYS A 30 14.37 20.11 2.35
C LYS A 30 14.16 18.59 2.32
N GLY A 31 15.21 17.82 2.02
CA GLY A 31 15.17 16.37 2.00
C GLY A 31 14.98 15.78 3.41
N ARG A 32 15.64 16.37 4.41
CA ARG A 32 15.47 16.01 5.81
C ARG A 32 14.03 16.22 6.28
N THR A 33 13.47 17.40 6.07
CA THR A 33 12.08 17.70 6.45
C THR A 33 11.10 16.75 5.76
N ALA A 34 11.26 16.52 4.45
CA ALA A 34 10.40 15.59 3.73
C ALA A 34 10.51 14.16 4.28
N PHE A 35 11.73 13.68 4.56
CA PHE A 35 11.97 12.36 5.11
C PHE A 35 11.36 12.20 6.50
N GLU A 36 11.59 13.16 7.41
CA GLU A 36 11.07 13.13 8.78
C GLU A 36 9.55 13.16 8.82
N SER A 37 8.91 14.05 8.03
CA SER A 37 7.46 14.12 7.93
C SER A 37 6.85 12.84 7.34
N ALA A 38 7.47 12.29 6.29
CA ALA A 38 7.04 11.03 5.69
C ALA A 38 7.18 9.85 6.65
N LYS A 39 8.30 9.75 7.35
CA LYS A 39 8.54 8.72 8.37
C LYS A 39 7.52 8.81 9.50
N ALA A 40 7.26 10.01 10.02
CA ALA A 40 6.31 10.24 11.11
C ALA A 40 4.88 9.88 10.70
N CYS A 41 4.47 10.21 9.47
CA CYS A 41 3.16 9.80 8.94
C CYS A 41 3.06 8.28 8.81
N ALA A 42 4.08 7.63 8.22
CA ALA A 42 4.09 6.18 8.04
C ALA A 42 4.07 5.40 9.37
N GLU A 43 4.70 5.94 10.42
CA GLU A 43 4.78 5.33 11.75
C GLU A 43 3.41 5.10 12.38
N LYS A 44 2.44 5.97 12.10
CA LYS A 44 1.05 5.85 12.60
C LYS A 44 0.35 4.59 12.07
N PHE A 45 0.77 4.08 10.91
CA PHE A 45 0.20 2.88 10.31
C PHE A 45 0.88 1.58 10.76
N VAL A 46 2.05 1.64 11.42
CA VAL A 46 2.82 0.46 11.85
C VAL A 46 1.97 -0.54 12.66
N PRO A 47 1.13 -0.13 13.64
CA PRO A 47 0.29 -1.06 14.39
C PRO A 47 -0.76 -1.79 13.53
N LEU A 48 -1.11 -1.24 12.36
CA LEU A 48 -2.15 -1.76 11.48
C LEU A 48 -1.59 -2.71 10.41
N VAL A 49 -0.45 -2.36 9.82
CA VAL A 49 0.12 -3.09 8.66
C VAL A 49 1.24 -4.05 9.02
N GLY A 50 1.86 -3.87 10.19
CA GLY A 50 3.00 -4.64 10.64
C GLY A 50 4.09 -4.77 9.57
N LYS A 51 4.74 -5.93 9.53
CA LYS A 51 5.88 -6.19 8.63
C LYS A 51 5.56 -6.14 7.14
N GLN A 52 4.29 -6.18 6.71
CA GLN A 52 3.99 -6.11 5.27
C GLN A 52 3.97 -4.67 4.75
N GLY A 53 3.84 -3.68 5.64
CA GLY A 53 3.87 -2.29 5.25
C GLY A 53 2.77 -1.96 4.25
N PHE A 54 3.15 -1.21 3.22
CA PHE A 54 2.26 -0.76 2.15
C PHE A 54 2.32 -1.67 0.91
N LEU A 55 2.77 -2.92 1.06
CA LEU A 55 2.99 -3.83 -0.07
C LEU A 55 1.72 -4.08 -0.89
N ALA A 56 0.56 -4.19 -0.26
CA ALA A 56 -0.68 -4.44 -1.00
C ALA A 56 -1.07 -3.26 -1.91
N TRP A 57 -0.77 -2.02 -1.51
CA TRP A 57 -0.94 -0.84 -2.36
C TRP A 57 -0.06 -0.92 -3.60
N ASP A 58 1.24 -1.20 -3.42
CA ASP A 58 2.18 -1.30 -4.53
C ASP A 58 1.76 -2.40 -5.53
N ILE A 59 1.33 -3.55 -5.03
CA ILE A 59 0.79 -4.63 -5.87
C ILE A 59 -0.47 -4.17 -6.62
N ASN A 60 -1.41 -3.53 -5.91
CA ASN A 60 -2.67 -3.06 -6.50
C ASN A 60 -2.42 -2.05 -7.63
N GLU A 61 -1.52 -1.09 -7.43
CA GLU A 61 -1.20 -0.08 -8.43
C GLU A 61 -0.48 -0.68 -9.64
N GLN A 62 0.45 -1.61 -9.42
CA GLN A 62 1.14 -2.31 -10.51
C GLN A 62 0.15 -3.15 -11.34
N VAL A 63 -0.74 -3.91 -10.70
CA VAL A 63 -1.80 -4.67 -11.39
C VAL A 63 -2.75 -3.72 -12.11
N GLY A 64 -3.15 -2.61 -11.49
CA GLY A 64 -3.99 -1.58 -12.08
C GLY A 64 -3.38 -0.98 -13.35
N MET A 65 -2.07 -0.70 -13.35
CA MET A 65 -1.35 -0.26 -14.54
C MET A 65 -1.30 -1.33 -15.62
N CYS A 66 -1.04 -2.59 -15.27
CA CYS A 66 -1.08 -3.70 -16.22
C CYS A 66 -2.45 -3.83 -16.89
N ARG A 67 -3.54 -3.68 -16.12
CA ARG A 67 -4.92 -3.73 -16.65
C ARG A 67 -5.17 -2.60 -17.66
N LYS A 68 -4.69 -1.38 -17.37
CA LYS A 68 -4.82 -0.23 -18.28
C LYS A 68 -4.02 -0.46 -19.57
N MET A 69 -2.78 -0.94 -19.47
CA MET A 69 -1.94 -1.24 -20.63
C MET A 69 -2.55 -2.34 -21.51
N TYR A 70 -3.06 -3.42 -20.90
CA TYR A 70 -3.77 -4.49 -21.61
C TYR A 70 -5.02 -3.95 -22.34
N ALA A 71 -5.85 -3.15 -21.66
CA ALA A 71 -7.04 -2.56 -22.27
C ALA A 71 -6.71 -1.61 -23.45
N CYS A 72 -5.53 -1.00 -23.45
CA CYS A 72 -5.06 -0.14 -24.54
C CYS A 72 -4.33 -0.91 -25.66
N GLY A 73 -4.24 -2.24 -25.59
CA GLY A 73 -3.51 -3.06 -26.55
C GLY A 73 -1.98 -2.93 -26.46
N LEU A 74 -1.46 -2.35 -25.37
CA LEU A 74 -0.02 -2.21 -25.12
C LEU A 74 0.60 -3.46 -24.49
N LEU A 75 -0.23 -4.37 -23.96
CA LEU A 75 0.18 -5.68 -23.49
C LEU A 75 -0.65 -6.76 -24.19
N SER A 76 0.00 -7.86 -24.57
CA SER A 76 -0.70 -9.11 -24.88
C SER A 76 -1.26 -9.74 -23.60
N GLU A 77 -2.13 -10.75 -23.76
CA GLU A 77 -2.64 -11.51 -22.62
C GLU A 77 -1.52 -12.24 -21.87
N GLU A 78 -0.56 -12.81 -22.62
CA GLU A 78 0.62 -13.46 -22.06
C GLU A 78 1.48 -12.48 -21.29
N GLY A 79 1.76 -11.29 -21.85
CA GLY A 79 2.54 -10.26 -21.17
C GLY A 79 1.83 -9.73 -19.91
N PHE A 80 0.50 -9.59 -19.95
CA PHE A 80 -0.29 -9.26 -18.77
C PHE A 80 -0.15 -10.32 -17.68
N LYS A 81 -0.24 -11.61 -18.03
CA LYS A 81 -0.07 -12.73 -17.09
C LYS A 81 1.35 -12.79 -16.52
N GLU A 82 2.37 -12.63 -17.35
CA GLU A 82 3.78 -12.61 -16.93
C GLU A 82 4.07 -11.54 -15.88
N LEU A 83 3.46 -10.35 -16.03
CA LEU A 83 3.63 -9.26 -15.08
C LEU A 83 2.78 -9.42 -13.82
N THR A 84 1.52 -9.87 -13.94
CA THR A 84 0.56 -9.85 -12.82
C THR A 84 0.54 -11.12 -11.98
N VAL A 85 0.81 -12.30 -12.55
CA VAL A 85 0.82 -13.57 -11.80
C VAL A 85 1.88 -13.58 -10.70
N PRO A 86 3.13 -13.12 -10.91
CA PRO A 86 4.11 -13.02 -9.83
C PRO A 86 3.67 -12.09 -8.70
N LEU A 87 2.98 -10.99 -9.01
CA LEU A 87 2.45 -10.05 -8.02
C LEU A 87 1.34 -10.69 -7.19
N ALA A 88 0.40 -11.39 -7.84
CA ALA A 88 -0.64 -12.15 -7.16
C ALA A 88 -0.04 -13.23 -6.25
N ARG A 89 0.94 -14.00 -6.76
CA ARG A 89 1.69 -14.99 -5.95
C ARG A 89 2.43 -14.36 -4.79
N ASN A 90 2.93 -13.13 -4.93
CA ASN A 90 3.55 -12.41 -3.83
C ASN A 90 2.51 -12.05 -2.76
N ALA A 91 1.35 -11.51 -3.17
CA ALA A 91 0.25 -11.21 -2.24
C ALA A 91 -0.19 -12.46 -1.47
N PHE A 92 -0.45 -13.59 -2.16
CA PHE A 92 -0.84 -14.85 -1.52
C PHE A 92 0.18 -15.40 -0.51
N ARG A 93 1.47 -15.14 -0.72
CA ARG A 93 2.52 -15.59 0.22
C ARG A 93 2.69 -14.67 1.42
N ARG A 94 2.28 -13.40 1.31
CA ARG A 94 2.55 -12.37 2.32
C ARG A 94 1.37 -12.10 3.23
N PHE A 95 0.15 -12.13 2.70
CA PHE A 95 -1.05 -11.80 3.44
C PHE A 95 -1.80 -13.09 3.79
N GLN A 96 -2.19 -13.21 5.06
CA GLN A 96 -2.91 -14.37 5.59
C GLN A 96 -4.43 -14.25 5.37
N SER A 97 -4.92 -13.04 5.13
CA SER A 97 -6.33 -12.79 4.91
C SER A 97 -6.58 -11.59 4.00
N TRP A 98 -7.81 -11.47 3.51
CA TRP A 98 -8.20 -10.34 2.67
C TRP A 98 -8.27 -9.04 3.45
N GLU A 99 -8.61 -9.12 4.75
CA GLU A 99 -8.58 -8.00 5.69
C GLU A 99 -7.17 -7.43 5.82
N GLU A 100 -6.15 -8.29 6.00
CA GLU A 100 -4.75 -7.86 6.10
C GLU A 100 -4.29 -7.17 4.80
N TYR A 101 -4.64 -7.75 3.64
CA TYR A 101 -4.36 -7.15 2.34
C TYR A 101 -5.06 -5.79 2.18
N ALA A 102 -6.34 -5.69 2.53
CA ALA A 102 -7.13 -4.47 2.41
C ALA A 102 -6.58 -3.36 3.31
N VAL A 103 -6.23 -3.67 4.57
CA VAL A 103 -5.63 -2.70 5.50
C VAL A 103 -4.28 -2.20 4.97
N SER A 104 -3.41 -3.10 4.49
CA SER A 104 -2.13 -2.72 3.86
C SER A 104 -2.33 -1.81 2.65
N CYS A 105 -3.35 -2.10 1.82
CA CYS A 105 -3.67 -1.31 0.63
C CYS A 105 -4.20 0.09 1.01
N LEU A 106 -5.12 0.19 1.97
CA LEU A 106 -5.69 1.45 2.43
C LEU A 106 -4.65 2.34 3.12
N CYS A 107 -3.81 1.78 3.98
CA CYS A 107 -2.74 2.54 4.63
C CYS A 107 -1.72 3.05 3.60
N GLY A 108 -1.38 2.22 2.60
CA GLY A 108 -0.52 2.63 1.49
C GLY A 108 -1.13 3.75 0.65
N ALA A 109 -2.44 3.70 0.38
CA ALA A 109 -3.17 4.75 -0.34
C ALA A 109 -3.14 6.08 0.42
N ALA A 110 -3.45 6.06 1.72
CA ALA A 110 -3.43 7.25 2.57
C ALA A 110 -2.01 7.86 2.66
N TYR A 111 -0.99 7.02 2.85
CA TYR A 111 0.40 7.48 2.84
C TYR A 111 0.81 8.04 1.47
N PHE A 112 0.39 7.41 0.38
CA PHE A 112 0.62 7.91 -0.96
C PHE A 112 -0.01 9.29 -1.16
N GLY A 113 -1.26 9.51 -0.76
CA GLY A 113 -1.89 10.84 -0.89
C GLY A 113 -1.14 11.91 -0.09
N PHE A 114 -0.72 11.59 1.15
CA PHE A 114 0.08 12.48 2.00
C PHE A 114 1.40 12.85 1.33
N ARG A 115 2.10 11.84 0.78
CA ARG A 115 3.41 12.05 0.15
C ARG A 115 3.32 12.94 -1.09
N ASN A 116 2.21 12.89 -1.83
CA ASN A 116 2.12 13.54 -3.13
C ASN A 116 1.52 14.94 -3.05
N HIS A 117 0.35 15.12 -2.43
CA HIS A 117 -0.40 16.37 -2.60
C HIS A 117 -1.28 16.80 -1.42
N ASP A 118 -1.51 15.93 -0.43
CA ASP A 118 -2.47 16.18 0.63
C ASP A 118 -1.82 16.33 2.02
N ASN A 119 -2.57 16.91 2.95
CA ASN A 119 -2.16 16.97 4.35
C ASN A 119 -2.57 15.70 5.10
N GLU A 120 -1.94 15.49 6.26
CA GLU A 120 -2.13 14.28 7.06
C GLU A 120 -3.59 14.09 7.54
N ASP A 121 -4.27 15.15 7.94
CA ASP A 121 -5.65 15.07 8.44
C ASP A 121 -6.60 14.58 7.33
N SER A 122 -6.47 15.14 6.13
CA SER A 122 -7.26 14.74 4.96
C SER A 122 -7.03 13.26 4.60
N GLN A 123 -5.80 12.76 4.73
CA GLN A 123 -5.51 11.35 4.45
C GLN A 123 -6.00 10.42 5.56
N TRP A 124 -6.02 10.89 6.80
CA TRP A 124 -6.64 10.16 7.88
C TRP A 124 -8.16 10.04 7.70
N GLU A 125 -8.83 11.11 7.29
CA GLU A 125 -10.24 11.09 6.93
C GLU A 125 -10.53 10.12 5.78
N PHE A 126 -9.70 10.16 4.72
CA PHE A 126 -9.75 9.19 3.62
C PHE A 126 -9.64 7.76 4.14
N TYR A 127 -8.65 7.48 5.00
CA TYR A 127 -8.47 6.15 5.58
C TYR A 127 -9.69 5.70 6.39
N GLN A 128 -10.22 6.55 7.29
CA GLN A 128 -11.36 6.21 8.13
C GLN A 128 -12.61 5.92 7.32
N LEU A 129 -12.90 6.76 6.31
CA LEU A 129 -14.03 6.56 5.42
C LEU A 129 -13.94 5.22 4.69
N ASN A 130 -12.78 4.94 4.08
CA ASN A 130 -12.60 3.71 3.30
C ASN A 130 -12.53 2.47 4.18
N LYS A 131 -11.97 2.57 5.39
CA LYS A 131 -12.01 1.50 6.38
C LYS A 131 -13.45 1.16 6.74
N GLY A 132 -14.30 2.16 6.99
CA GLY A 132 -15.73 1.94 7.26
C GLY A 132 -16.45 1.20 6.12
N ILE A 133 -16.11 1.52 4.87
CA ILE A 133 -16.64 0.80 3.70
C ILE A 133 -16.16 -0.66 3.68
N VAL A 134 -14.86 -0.91 3.88
CA VAL A 134 -14.30 -2.26 3.91
C VAL A 134 -14.89 -3.10 5.04
N ASP A 135 -14.97 -2.54 6.26
CA ASP A 135 -15.59 -3.20 7.41
C ASP A 135 -17.05 -3.58 7.10
N HIS A 136 -17.81 -2.69 6.46
CA HIS A 136 -19.20 -2.97 6.07
C HIS A 136 -19.29 -4.10 5.03
N LEU A 137 -18.44 -4.06 4.00
CA LEU A 137 -18.41 -5.07 2.93
C LEU A 137 -18.02 -6.46 3.42
N LEU A 138 -17.14 -6.52 4.43
CA LEU A 138 -16.62 -7.75 5.04
C LEU A 138 -17.38 -8.20 6.30
N SER A 139 -18.37 -7.43 6.75
CA SER A 139 -19.26 -7.86 7.83
C SER A 139 -19.95 -9.20 7.52
N GLU A 140 -20.46 -9.90 8.52
CA GLU A 140 -21.07 -11.23 8.36
C GLU A 140 -22.16 -11.27 7.26
N ASN A 141 -22.96 -10.19 7.16
CA ASN A 141 -23.99 -10.00 6.13
C ASN A 141 -23.55 -9.10 4.97
N GLY A 142 -22.27 -8.74 4.93
CA GLY A 142 -21.66 -7.88 3.93
C GLY A 142 -21.69 -8.52 2.53
N ALA A 143 -21.66 -7.67 1.50
CA ALA A 143 -21.73 -8.13 0.12
C ALA A 143 -20.59 -9.09 -0.25
N TRP A 144 -19.40 -8.93 0.33
CA TRP A 144 -18.23 -9.76 0.03
C TRP A 144 -18.18 -11.03 0.90
N SER A 145 -18.68 -10.98 2.13
CA SER A 145 -18.80 -12.16 2.99
C SER A 145 -19.89 -13.13 2.52
N ARG A 146 -20.99 -12.61 1.95
CA ARG A 146 -22.05 -13.45 1.36
C ARG A 146 -21.64 -14.10 0.05
N ASN A 147 -20.78 -13.43 -0.73
CA ASN A 147 -20.28 -13.90 -2.01
C ASN A 147 -18.82 -14.32 -1.92
N LYS A 148 -18.50 -15.23 -0.99
CA LYS A 148 -17.13 -15.74 -0.84
C LYS A 148 -16.61 -16.21 -2.19
N PHE A 149 -15.48 -15.64 -2.61
CA PHE A 149 -14.79 -16.05 -3.82
C PHE A 149 -14.49 -17.54 -3.73
N LYS A 150 -15.14 -18.34 -4.60
CA LYS A 150 -14.76 -19.74 -4.81
C LYS A 150 -13.68 -19.72 -5.88
N PRO A 151 -12.42 -20.06 -5.55
CA PRO A 151 -11.41 -20.23 -6.59
C PRO A 151 -11.91 -21.26 -7.60
N LEU A 152 -11.74 -20.96 -8.88
CA LEU A 152 -11.99 -21.91 -9.97
C LEU A 152 -11.05 -23.12 -9.86
#